data_AF-A0A369S4P1-F1
#
_entry.id   AF-A0A369S4P1-F1
#
_cell.length_a   1.000
_cell.length_b   1.000
_cell.length_c   1.000
_cell.angle_alpha   90.00
_cell.angle_beta   90.00
_cell.angle_gamma   90.00
#
_symmetry.space_group_name_H-M   'P 1'
#
loop_
_entity.id
_entity.type
_entity.pdbx_description
1 polymer ?
#
loop_
_entity_poly.entity_id
_entity_poly.type
_entity_poly.pdbx_seq_one_letter_code
_entity_poly.pdbx_strand_id
1 'polypeptide(L)'
;MASNGLIQTNSRSRTEQRFDRIRSDSFSVAVTQHDLLWTINQKRTVISRIPLLATLTDNEIDQAAELLDICYFNNKEIIIEQGDRVDYVYCILRGYVLASAHDKQQKHGNLHYCKRYYENDVFNEQILLTQLPFSFTATAVGEVICARLNVNQFEQLIGSCLELLKRDQAFYHDQLRHFFGMTMTDADFQNYSARRHFYTSDKFDTKATKLQNRMDGVIHKWNRT
;
A
#
# COMPACT_ATOMS: atom_id res chain seq x y z
N MET A 1 25.34 86.86 -7.39
CA MET A 1 26.59 86.69 -6.61
C MET A 1 26.40 85.54 -5.65
N ALA A 2 27.39 84.62 -5.62
CA ALA A 2 27.62 83.54 -4.65
C ALA A 2 26.50 82.49 -4.45
N SER A 3 26.57 81.25 -4.95
CA SER A 3 27.52 80.13 -4.72
C SER A 3 27.22 79.27 -3.49
N ASN A 4 27.18 77.95 -3.75
CA ASN A 4 27.39 76.80 -2.85
C ASN A 4 26.19 76.42 -1.97
N GLY A 5 25.72 75.17 -1.91
CA GLY A 5 26.24 73.90 -2.42
C GLY A 5 25.77 72.79 -1.49
N LEU A 6 25.35 71.64 -2.03
CA LEU A 6 25.69 70.28 -1.60
C LEU A 6 24.65 69.26 -2.09
N ILE A 7 25.18 68.39 -2.94
CA ILE A 7 24.66 67.09 -3.35
C ILE A 7 24.88 66.13 -2.17
N GLN A 8 23.89 65.27 -1.86
CA GLN A 8 24.11 63.84 -1.56
C GLN A 8 22.77 63.08 -1.57
N THR A 9 22.48 62.36 -2.66
CA THR A 9 22.47 60.88 -2.79
C THR A 9 21.28 60.19 -2.11
N ASN A 10 20.26 59.78 -2.86
CA ASN A 10 20.15 58.48 -3.55
C ASN A 10 19.86 57.31 -2.58
N SER A 11 18.65 56.74 -2.63
CA SER A 11 18.44 55.36 -3.09
C SER A 11 17.08 54.78 -2.68
N ARG A 12 16.62 53.86 -3.54
CA ARG A 12 15.51 52.88 -3.41
C ARG A 12 14.15 53.36 -3.92
N SER A 13 13.45 52.61 -4.77
CA SER A 13 13.82 51.53 -5.70
C SER A 13 12.59 51.28 -6.57
N ARG A 14 12.86 51.06 -7.84
CA ARG A 14 11.94 50.86 -8.96
C ARG A 14 11.31 49.46 -8.86
N THR A 15 10.30 49.27 -8.02
CA THR A 15 9.60 47.96 -7.90
C THR A 15 8.13 48.06 -7.48
N GLU A 16 7.41 49.08 -7.93
CA GLU A 16 6.02 49.31 -7.52
C GLU A 16 5.06 49.50 -8.70
N GLN A 17 5.31 48.75 -9.79
CA GLN A 17 4.39 48.67 -10.93
C GLN A 17 4.28 47.22 -11.42
N ARG A 18 3.50 46.38 -10.71
CA ARG A 18 2.93 45.15 -11.28
C ARG A 18 1.77 44.61 -10.46
N PHE A 19 0.76 45.44 -10.21
CA PHE A 19 -0.54 44.97 -9.73
C PHE A 19 -1.61 45.50 -10.68
N ASP A 20 -1.86 44.75 -11.75
CA ASP A 20 -3.13 44.84 -12.47
C ASP A 20 -3.37 43.58 -13.31
N ARG A 21 -4.60 43.07 -13.20
CA ARG A 21 -5.27 42.05 -14.04
C ARG A 21 -4.86 40.59 -13.85
N ILE A 22 -5.31 40.00 -12.74
CA ILE A 22 -5.79 38.61 -12.81
C ILE A 22 -7.19 38.68 -13.43
N ARG A 23 -7.24 38.56 -14.77
CA ARG A 23 -8.48 38.30 -15.49
C ARG A 23 -8.98 36.91 -15.07
N SER A 24 -10.20 36.91 -14.52
CA SER A 24 -11.14 35.81 -14.58
C SER A 24 -11.09 35.11 -15.95
N ASP A 25 -11.25 33.79 -15.94
CA ASP A 25 -11.49 32.88 -17.07
C ASP A 25 -10.30 32.03 -17.58
N SER A 26 -9.13 32.06 -16.92
CA SER A 26 -8.10 31.02 -17.11
C SER A 26 -7.90 30.09 -15.91
N PHE A 27 -8.66 30.29 -14.84
CA PHE A 27 -8.54 29.47 -13.61
C PHE A 27 -9.45 28.23 -13.58
N SER A 28 -10.28 28.00 -14.60
CA SER A 28 -11.07 26.76 -14.73
C SER A 28 -10.33 25.60 -15.42
N VAL A 29 -9.08 25.79 -15.86
CA VAL A 29 -8.25 24.72 -16.48
C VAL A 29 -7.05 24.34 -15.61
N ALA A 30 -6.94 24.90 -14.41
CA ALA A 30 -5.89 24.57 -13.43
C ALA A 30 -6.38 23.65 -12.29
N VAL A 31 -7.41 22.85 -12.56
CA VAL A 31 -7.72 21.67 -11.73
C VAL A 31 -6.76 20.55 -12.18
N THR A 32 -5.68 20.39 -11.42
CA THR A 32 -4.83 19.19 -11.28
C THR A 32 -4.62 18.30 -12.52
N GLN A 33 -3.68 18.70 -13.36
CA GLN A 33 -3.12 17.87 -14.45
C GLN A 33 -2.35 16.61 -13.98
N HIS A 34 -2.32 16.30 -12.68
CA HIS A 34 -1.65 15.10 -12.14
C HIS A 34 -2.59 13.91 -11.91
N ASP A 35 -3.92 14.10 -11.96
CA ASP A 35 -4.92 13.05 -11.69
C ASP A 35 -5.65 12.52 -12.93
N LEU A 36 -5.31 12.98 -14.13
CA LEU A 36 -5.97 12.53 -15.37
C LEU A 36 -5.03 11.67 -16.22
N LEU A 37 -5.45 10.40 -16.36
CA LEU A 37 -5.05 9.40 -17.36
C LEU A 37 -3.87 8.49 -16.99
N TRP A 38 -3.99 7.71 -15.92
CA TRP A 38 -3.40 6.37 -15.97
C TRP A 38 -3.99 5.62 -17.16
N THR A 39 -3.16 5.31 -18.16
CA THR A 39 -3.60 4.50 -19.31
C THR A 39 -4.02 3.13 -18.81
N ILE A 40 -5.08 2.54 -19.39
CA ILE A 40 -5.54 1.20 -19.02
C ILE A 40 -4.40 0.18 -19.03
N ASN A 41 -3.46 0.26 -19.98
CA ASN A 41 -2.27 -0.60 -20.04
C ASN A 41 -1.35 -0.48 -18.81
N GLN A 42 -1.20 0.72 -18.25
CA GLN A 42 -0.42 0.91 -17.03
C GLN A 42 -1.13 0.26 -15.85
N LYS A 43 -2.45 0.46 -15.74
CA LYS A 43 -3.27 -0.18 -14.69
C LYS A 43 -3.24 -1.71 -14.81
N ARG A 44 -3.36 -2.26 -16.02
CA ARG A 44 -3.18 -3.69 -16.30
C ARG A 44 -1.82 -4.18 -15.82
N THR A 45 -0.75 -3.42 -16.08
CA THR A 45 0.61 -3.76 -15.62
C THR A 45 0.69 -3.86 -14.09
N VAL A 46 -0.03 -3.01 -13.35
CA VAL A 46 -0.11 -3.10 -11.89
C VAL A 46 -0.83 -4.37 -11.46
N ILE A 47 -1.98 -4.70 -12.05
CA ILE A 47 -2.71 -5.94 -11.74
C ILE A 47 -1.83 -7.17 -12.01
N SER A 48 -1.14 -7.22 -13.14
CA SER A 48 -0.26 -8.33 -13.51
C SER A 48 0.96 -8.51 -12.60
N ARG A 49 1.30 -7.50 -11.78
CA ARG A 49 2.40 -7.61 -10.79
C ARG A 49 1.96 -8.27 -9.50
N ILE A 50 0.67 -8.34 -9.22
CA ILE A 50 0.14 -9.02 -8.03
C ILE A 50 0.17 -10.51 -8.33
N PRO A 51 1.12 -11.30 -7.77
CA PRO A 51 1.29 -12.71 -8.14
C PRO A 51 0.01 -13.51 -7.89
N LEU A 52 -0.70 -13.22 -6.81
CA LEU A 52 -1.97 -13.87 -6.48
C LEU A 52 -3.11 -13.61 -7.49
N LEU A 53 -2.94 -12.71 -8.45
CA LEU A 53 -3.89 -12.45 -9.53
C LEU A 53 -3.38 -12.95 -10.89
N ALA A 54 -2.33 -13.77 -10.92
CA ALA A 54 -1.73 -14.28 -12.16
C ALA A 54 -2.66 -15.19 -12.98
N THR A 55 -3.70 -15.77 -12.38
CA THR A 55 -4.67 -16.66 -13.04
C THR A 55 -5.86 -15.93 -13.68
N LEU A 56 -5.90 -14.60 -13.59
CA LEU A 56 -6.96 -13.79 -14.20
C LEU A 56 -6.87 -13.83 -15.73
N THR A 57 -8.03 -13.90 -16.37
CA THR A 57 -8.18 -13.70 -17.81
C THR A 57 -8.01 -12.23 -18.18
N ASP A 58 -7.77 -11.93 -19.45
CA ASP A 58 -7.58 -10.55 -19.93
C ASP A 58 -8.75 -9.62 -19.57
N ASN A 59 -9.99 -10.13 -19.64
CA ASN A 59 -11.19 -9.37 -19.28
C ASN A 59 -11.27 -9.11 -17.76
N GLU A 60 -10.91 -10.11 -16.94
CA GLU A 60 -10.86 -9.94 -15.48
C GLU A 60 -9.76 -8.96 -15.07
N ILE A 61 -8.63 -8.92 -15.80
CA ILE A 61 -7.57 -7.93 -15.60
C ILE A 61 -8.07 -6.53 -15.94
N ASP A 62 -8.83 -6.34 -17.03
CA ASP A 62 -9.40 -5.03 -17.37
C ASP A 62 -10.38 -4.54 -16.30
N GLN A 63 -11.27 -5.42 -15.84
CA GLN A 63 -12.20 -5.13 -14.76
C GLN A 63 -11.48 -4.78 -13.46
N ALA A 64 -10.43 -5.52 -13.10
CA ALA A 64 -9.63 -5.24 -11.90
C ALA A 64 -8.86 -3.92 -12.02
N ALA A 65 -8.34 -3.62 -13.22
CA ALA A 65 -7.63 -2.39 -13.51
C ALA A 65 -8.52 -1.15 -13.29
N GLU A 66 -9.82 -1.24 -13.59
CA GLU A 66 -10.76 -0.14 -13.34
C GLU A 66 -10.91 0.19 -11.84
N LEU A 67 -10.73 -0.80 -10.96
CA LEU A 67 -10.85 -0.64 -9.51
C LEU A 67 -9.61 -0.05 -8.82
N LEU A 68 -8.55 0.24 -9.57
CA LEU A 68 -7.33 0.84 -9.02
C LEU A 68 -7.48 2.34 -8.77
N ASP A 69 -7.28 2.72 -7.51
CA ASP A 69 -7.11 4.10 -7.06
C ASP A 69 -5.63 4.47 -6.93
N ILE A 70 -5.30 5.73 -7.14
CA ILE A 70 -3.98 6.28 -6.81
C ILE A 70 -4.02 6.94 -5.44
N CYS A 71 -2.98 6.69 -4.64
CA CYS A 71 -2.81 7.27 -3.31
C CYS A 71 -1.45 7.96 -3.21
N TYR A 72 -1.42 9.07 -2.50
CA TYR A 72 -0.24 9.89 -2.27
C TYR A 72 0.02 9.97 -0.77
N PHE A 73 1.26 9.70 -0.37
CA PHE A 73 1.67 9.73 1.02
C PHE A 73 2.88 10.63 1.20
N ASN A 74 2.85 11.44 2.24
CA ASN A 74 3.95 12.30 2.62
C ASN A 74 5.01 11.51 3.40
N ASN A 75 6.20 12.12 3.53
CA ASN A 75 7.28 11.51 4.31
C ASN A 75 6.83 11.23 5.75
N LYS A 76 7.10 10.00 6.21
CA LYS A 76 6.73 9.46 7.54
C LYS A 76 5.22 9.26 7.76
N GLU A 77 4.40 9.41 6.73
CA GLU A 77 2.98 9.09 6.83
C GLU A 77 2.79 7.58 6.97
N ILE A 78 1.90 7.19 7.90
CA ILE A 78 1.55 5.79 8.10
C ILE A 78 0.48 5.42 7.09
N ILE A 79 0.80 4.46 6.22
CA ILE A 79 -0.11 3.96 5.19
C ILE A 79 -1.10 2.97 5.80
N ILE A 80 -0.62 2.09 6.68
CA ILE A 80 -1.43 1.13 7.46
C ILE A 80 -0.73 0.88 8.80
N GLU A 81 -1.48 0.79 9.90
CA GLU A 81 -0.95 0.40 11.20
C GLU A 81 -1.04 -1.11 11.45
N GLN A 82 -0.07 -1.64 12.21
CA GLN A 82 -0.10 -3.03 12.66
C GLN A 82 -1.38 -3.32 13.46
N GLY A 83 -2.16 -4.29 12.99
CA GLY A 83 -3.44 -4.70 13.57
C GLY A 83 -4.65 -4.13 12.85
N ASP A 84 -4.47 -3.18 11.92
CA ASP A 84 -5.57 -2.64 11.14
C ASP A 84 -6.22 -3.71 10.26
N ARG A 85 -7.52 -3.53 10.04
CA ARG A 85 -8.29 -4.34 9.11
C ARG A 85 -8.48 -3.54 7.84
N VAL A 86 -7.63 -3.82 6.86
CA VAL A 86 -7.59 -3.08 5.61
C VAL A 86 -7.75 -4.06 4.46
N ASP A 87 -8.80 -3.85 3.67
CA ASP A 87 -9.14 -4.67 2.50
C ASP A 87 -8.52 -4.10 1.21
N TYR A 88 -7.27 -3.62 1.30
CA TYR A 88 -6.55 -3.03 0.17
C TYR A 88 -5.22 -3.74 -0.08
N VAL A 89 -4.94 -4.05 -1.34
CA VAL A 89 -3.59 -4.42 -1.82
C VAL A 89 -2.93 -3.17 -2.40
N TYR A 90 -1.63 -2.99 -2.17
CA TYR A 90 -0.90 -1.81 -2.64
C TYR A 90 0.26 -2.19 -3.54
N CYS A 91 0.44 -1.47 -4.63
CA CYS A 91 1.63 -1.50 -5.48
C CYS A 91 2.30 -0.13 -5.44
N ILE A 92 3.60 -0.10 -5.14
CA ILE A 92 4.36 1.16 -5.07
C ILE A 92 4.66 1.61 -6.50
N LEU A 93 4.25 2.83 -6.83
CA LEU A 93 4.49 3.45 -8.14
C LEU A 93 5.71 4.37 -8.12
N ARG A 94 6.02 4.95 -6.96
CA ARG A 94 7.19 5.81 -6.73
C ARG A 94 7.50 5.88 -5.24
N GLY A 95 8.79 5.96 -4.90
CA GLY A 95 9.26 6.07 -3.52
C GLY A 95 9.50 4.69 -2.88
N TYR A 96 9.59 4.65 -1.55
CA TYR A 96 9.73 3.38 -0.83
C TYR A 96 8.99 3.40 0.51
N VAL A 97 8.57 2.21 0.94
CA VAL A 97 7.79 1.99 2.17
C VAL A 97 8.60 1.12 3.11
N LEU A 98 8.66 1.53 4.38
CA LEU A 98 9.23 0.74 5.46
C LEU A 98 8.11 -0.01 6.18
N ALA A 99 8.17 -1.34 6.13
CA ALA A 99 7.35 -2.21 6.95
C ALA A 99 8.08 -2.51 8.26
N SER A 100 7.43 -2.24 9.39
CA SER A 100 7.96 -2.50 10.74
C SER A 100 6.92 -3.13 11.64
N ALA A 101 7.28 -4.17 12.39
CA ALA A 101 6.40 -4.77 13.39
C ALA A 101 7.04 -4.80 14.78
N HIS A 102 6.22 -4.58 15.80
CA HIS A 102 6.61 -4.74 17.20
C HIS A 102 6.09 -6.08 17.73
N ASP A 103 6.90 -6.74 18.55
CA ASP A 103 6.48 -7.93 19.28
C ASP A 103 5.62 -7.51 20.48
N LYS A 104 4.31 -7.81 20.43
CA LYS A 104 3.37 -7.50 21.51
C LYS A 104 3.69 -8.25 22.82
N GLN A 105 4.49 -9.32 22.78
CA GLN A 105 4.85 -10.11 23.96
C GLN A 105 6.13 -9.63 24.66
N GLN A 106 6.97 -8.82 23.99
CA GLN A 106 8.16 -8.24 24.62
C GLN A 106 7.81 -6.92 25.30
N LYS A 107 7.93 -6.90 26.64
CA LYS A 107 7.72 -5.72 27.51
C LYS A 107 8.64 -4.54 27.19
N HIS A 108 9.63 -4.71 26.32
CA HIS A 108 10.44 -3.64 25.76
C HIS A 108 10.23 -3.72 24.26
N GLY A 109 9.52 -2.75 23.68
CA GLY A 109 9.01 -2.72 22.31
C GLY A 109 10.09 -2.67 21.22
N ASN A 110 11.04 -3.59 21.25
CA ASN A 110 12.07 -3.76 20.24
C ASN A 110 11.39 -4.10 18.92
N LEU A 111 11.86 -3.43 17.86
CA LEU A 111 11.46 -3.73 16.50
C LEU A 111 11.83 -5.19 16.21
N HIS A 112 10.83 -6.00 15.93
CA HIS A 112 11.02 -7.42 15.65
C HIS A 112 11.13 -7.68 14.13
N TYR A 113 10.66 -6.73 13.31
CA TYR A 113 10.69 -6.84 11.86
C TYR A 113 10.98 -5.49 11.20
N CYS A 114 11.79 -5.53 10.14
CA CYS A 114 11.98 -4.43 9.20
C CYS A 114 12.15 -4.99 7.78
N LYS A 115 11.27 -4.62 6.85
CA LYS A 115 11.44 -4.83 5.40
C LYS A 115 11.23 -3.52 4.66
N ARG A 116 11.98 -3.32 3.59
CA ARG A 116 11.78 -2.19 2.67
C ARG A 116 11.10 -2.72 1.41
N TYR A 117 10.06 -2.01 0.99
CA TYR A 117 9.39 -2.19 -0.29
C TYR A 117 9.72 -0.99 -1.17
N TYR A 118 10.14 -1.24 -2.39
CA TYR A 118 10.56 -0.24 -3.36
C TYR A 118 9.55 -0.11 -4.49
N GLU A 119 9.84 0.78 -5.44
CA GLU A 119 9.05 0.93 -6.64
C GLU A 119 8.79 -0.41 -7.35
N ASN A 120 7.53 -0.61 -7.73
CA ASN A 120 6.95 -1.82 -8.31
C ASN A 120 6.71 -2.98 -7.35
N ASP A 121 7.18 -2.91 -6.10
CA ASP A 121 6.84 -3.93 -5.11
C ASP A 121 5.36 -3.85 -4.73
N VAL A 122 4.80 -5.02 -4.40
CA VAL A 122 3.45 -5.17 -3.88
C VAL A 122 3.52 -5.50 -2.39
N PHE A 123 2.63 -4.90 -1.60
CA PHE A 123 2.44 -5.27 -0.20
C PHE A 123 0.96 -5.45 0.12
N ASN A 124 0.71 -6.23 1.18
CA ASN A 124 -0.60 -6.70 1.60
C ASN A 124 -1.33 -7.67 0.66
N GLU A 125 -0.67 -8.24 -0.36
CA GLU A 125 -1.36 -9.18 -1.27
C GLU A 125 -1.92 -10.42 -0.54
N GLN A 126 -1.34 -10.82 0.59
CA GLN A 126 -1.85 -11.94 1.38
C GLN A 126 -3.31 -11.76 1.85
N ILE A 127 -3.86 -10.55 1.82
CA ILE A 127 -5.27 -10.29 2.13
C ILE A 127 -6.21 -11.03 1.15
N LEU A 128 -5.79 -11.20 -0.11
CA LEU A 128 -6.53 -11.92 -1.16
C LEU A 128 -6.73 -13.40 -0.82
N LEU A 129 -5.86 -13.95 0.04
CA LEU A 129 -5.95 -15.31 0.54
C LEU A 129 -6.63 -15.35 1.91
N THR A 130 -6.10 -14.56 2.84
CA THR A 130 -6.27 -14.81 4.28
C THR A 130 -7.38 -13.98 4.91
N GLN A 131 -7.64 -12.78 4.38
CA GLN A 131 -8.53 -11.77 4.98
C GLN A 131 -8.21 -11.50 6.47
N LEU A 132 -6.93 -11.62 6.87
CA LEU A 132 -6.46 -11.37 8.22
C LEU A 132 -6.02 -9.91 8.43
N PRO A 133 -5.99 -9.41 9.69
CA PRO A 133 -5.48 -8.08 9.98
C PRO A 133 -4.02 -7.90 9.58
N PHE A 134 -3.63 -6.66 9.34
CA PHE A 134 -2.30 -6.30 8.90
C PHE A 134 -1.26 -6.59 10.00
N SER A 135 -0.17 -7.27 9.65
CA SER A 135 0.79 -7.82 10.64
C SER A 135 1.97 -6.90 10.96
N PHE A 136 2.09 -5.77 10.26
CA PHE A 136 3.15 -4.77 10.43
C PHE A 136 2.61 -3.37 10.17
N THR A 137 3.30 -2.32 10.61
CA THR A 137 3.01 -0.95 10.22
C THR A 137 3.76 -0.63 8.92
N ALA A 138 3.09 -0.09 7.92
CA ALA A 138 3.67 0.39 6.67
C ALA A 138 3.83 1.91 6.72
N THR A 139 5.06 2.41 6.66
CA THR A 139 5.37 3.85 6.75
C THR A 139 6.03 4.33 5.47
N ALA A 140 5.52 5.42 4.88
CA ALA A 140 6.13 6.07 3.74
C ALA A 140 7.47 6.70 4.13
N VAL A 141 8.50 6.55 3.27
CA VAL A 141 9.78 7.22 3.48
C VAL A 141 10.11 8.10 2.27
N GLY A 142 10.11 9.41 2.51
CA GLY A 142 9.96 10.40 1.44
C GLY A 142 8.52 10.47 0.92
N GLU A 143 8.33 11.13 -0.23
CA GLU A 143 7.06 11.09 -0.95
C GLU A 143 6.86 9.71 -1.58
N VAL A 144 5.71 9.09 -1.35
CA VAL A 144 5.35 7.79 -1.89
C VAL A 144 4.05 7.91 -2.67
N ILE A 145 4.02 7.27 -3.85
CA ILE A 145 2.81 7.12 -4.66
C ILE A 145 2.52 5.63 -4.76
N CYS A 146 1.30 5.23 -4.46
CA CYS A 146 0.84 3.85 -4.59
C CYS A 146 -0.39 3.77 -5.49
N ALA A 147 -0.53 2.66 -6.21
CA ALA A 147 -1.83 2.18 -6.66
C ALA A 147 -2.40 1.27 -5.56
N ARG A 148 -3.68 1.41 -5.23
CA ARG A 148 -4.38 0.49 -4.31
C ARG A 148 -5.54 -0.19 -5.01
N LEU A 149 -5.71 -1.47 -4.73
CA LEU A 149 -6.85 -2.29 -5.19
C LEU A 149 -7.75 -2.60 -4.00
N ASN A 150 -9.04 -2.28 -4.13
CA ASN A 150 -10.05 -2.65 -3.14
C ASN A 150 -10.47 -4.11 -3.32
N VAL A 151 -10.13 -4.96 -2.37
CA VAL A 151 -10.38 -6.41 -2.44
C VAL A 151 -11.87 -6.72 -2.41
N ASN A 152 -12.66 -6.00 -1.60
CA ASN A 152 -14.10 -6.23 -1.52
C ASN A 152 -14.81 -5.87 -2.84
N GLN A 153 -14.44 -4.75 -3.45
CA GLN A 153 -15.00 -4.37 -4.76
C GLN A 153 -14.54 -5.31 -5.86
N PHE A 154 -13.28 -5.77 -5.80
CA PHE A 154 -12.75 -6.77 -6.71
C PHE A 154 -13.55 -8.07 -6.62
N GLU A 155 -13.78 -8.60 -5.41
CA GLU A 155 -14.53 -9.86 -5.23
C GLU A 155 -15.99 -9.74 -5.65
N GLN A 156 -16.61 -8.57 -5.47
CA GLN A 156 -17.96 -8.31 -5.96
C GLN A 156 -18.06 -8.30 -7.48
N LEU A 157 -17.00 -7.86 -8.16
CA LEU A 157 -16.99 -7.72 -9.62
C LEU A 157 -16.57 -9.01 -10.34
N ILE A 158 -15.54 -9.68 -9.83
CA ILE A 158 -14.86 -10.79 -10.51
C ILE A 158 -15.11 -12.14 -9.82
N GLY A 159 -15.49 -12.12 -8.53
CA GLY A 159 -15.70 -13.31 -7.72
C GLY A 159 -14.60 -13.52 -6.66
N SER A 160 -14.78 -14.52 -5.81
CA SER A 160 -13.90 -14.80 -4.67
C SER A 160 -12.45 -15.01 -5.10
N CYS A 161 -11.51 -14.25 -4.51
CA CYS A 161 -10.08 -14.37 -4.80
C CYS A 161 -9.59 -15.82 -4.61
N LEU A 162 -10.09 -16.48 -3.57
CA LEU A 162 -9.72 -17.86 -3.25
C LEU A 162 -10.18 -18.84 -4.34
N GLU A 163 -11.36 -18.63 -4.93
CA GLU A 163 -11.87 -19.47 -6.02
C GLU A 163 -11.07 -19.25 -7.30
N LEU A 164 -10.70 -18.00 -7.61
CA LEU A 164 -9.87 -17.65 -8.76
C LEU A 164 -8.48 -18.28 -8.67
N LEU A 165 -7.89 -18.28 -7.48
CA LEU A 165 -6.61 -18.94 -7.20
C LEU A 165 -6.70 -20.46 -7.35
N LYS A 166 -7.80 -21.08 -6.88
CA LYS A 166 -8.02 -22.52 -6.95
C LYS A 166 -8.28 -23.07 -8.37
N ARG A 167 -8.44 -22.21 -9.37
CA ARG A 167 -8.51 -22.60 -10.80
C ARG A 167 -7.24 -23.35 -11.24
N ASP A 168 -6.10 -23.00 -10.67
CA ASP A 168 -4.84 -23.72 -10.83
C ASP A 168 -4.37 -24.24 -9.46
N GLN A 169 -4.60 -25.54 -9.22
CA GLN A 169 -4.24 -26.22 -7.98
C GLN A 169 -2.73 -26.16 -7.69
N ALA A 170 -1.90 -26.30 -8.72
CA ALA A 170 -0.45 -26.30 -8.55
C ALA A 170 0.03 -24.89 -8.16
N PHE A 171 -0.48 -23.87 -8.84
CA PHE A 171 -0.22 -22.48 -8.52
C PHE A 171 -0.68 -22.13 -7.10
N TYR A 172 -1.93 -22.45 -6.73
CA TYR A 172 -2.46 -22.19 -5.40
C TYR A 172 -1.59 -22.81 -4.29
N HIS A 173 -1.18 -24.07 -4.42
CA HIS A 173 -0.32 -24.71 -3.44
C HIS A 173 1.10 -24.13 -3.42
N ASP A 174 1.63 -23.67 -4.56
CA ASP A 174 2.90 -22.97 -4.62
C ASP A 174 2.82 -21.62 -3.90
N GLN A 175 1.76 -20.85 -4.11
CA GLN A 175 1.52 -19.61 -3.40
C GLN A 175 1.38 -19.84 -1.89
N LEU A 176 0.62 -20.86 -1.45
CA LEU A 176 0.56 -21.20 -0.02
C LEU A 176 1.95 -21.53 0.55
N ARG A 177 2.78 -22.29 -0.18
CA ARG A 177 4.16 -22.57 0.26
C ARG A 177 5.02 -21.33 0.30
N HIS A 178 4.87 -20.43 -0.68
CA HIS A 178 5.55 -19.16 -0.73
C HIS A 178 5.21 -18.33 0.51
N PHE A 179 3.93 -18.03 0.75
CA PHE A 179 3.52 -17.18 1.87
C PHE A 179 3.77 -17.80 3.25
N PHE A 180 3.51 -19.10 3.40
CA PHE A 180 3.55 -19.75 4.71
C PHE A 180 4.82 -20.55 4.96
N GLY A 181 5.76 -20.60 4.01
CA GLY A 181 7.03 -21.32 4.12
C GLY A 181 6.87 -22.82 4.40
N MET A 182 5.68 -23.37 4.20
CA MET A 182 5.34 -24.77 4.48
C MET A 182 4.25 -25.27 3.55
N THR A 183 4.21 -26.58 3.33
CA THR A 183 3.09 -27.25 2.67
C THR A 183 1.86 -27.18 3.57
N MET A 184 0.84 -26.44 3.16
CA MET A 184 -0.46 -26.41 3.83
C MET A 184 -1.49 -27.23 3.04
N THR A 185 -2.26 -28.07 3.75
CA THR A 185 -3.46 -28.68 3.17
C THR A 185 -4.60 -27.66 3.16
N ASP A 186 -5.63 -27.92 2.35
CA ASP A 186 -6.84 -27.10 2.34
C ASP A 186 -7.50 -27.00 3.73
N ALA A 187 -7.50 -28.11 4.49
CA ALA A 187 -8.02 -28.12 5.85
C ALA A 187 -7.18 -27.25 6.81
N ASP A 188 -5.84 -27.25 6.67
CA ASP A 188 -4.96 -26.39 7.47
C ASP A 188 -5.25 -24.91 7.20
N PHE A 189 -5.40 -24.56 5.91
CA PHE A 189 -5.67 -23.19 5.50
C PHE A 189 -7.06 -22.73 5.95
N GLN A 190 -8.10 -23.55 5.79
CA GLN A 190 -9.45 -23.23 6.27
C GLN A 190 -9.48 -23.02 7.80
N ASN A 191 -8.76 -23.84 8.56
CA ASN A 191 -8.63 -23.64 10.01
C ASN A 191 -7.87 -22.35 10.36
N TYR A 192 -6.93 -21.93 9.53
CA TYR A 192 -6.19 -20.68 9.68
C TYR A 192 -7.08 -19.46 9.38
N SER A 193 -7.78 -19.46 8.24
CA SER A 193 -8.65 -18.35 7.80
C SER A 193 -9.94 -18.23 8.63
N ALA A 194 -10.54 -19.34 9.06
CA ALA A 194 -11.72 -19.35 9.93
C ALA A 194 -11.50 -18.65 11.28
N ARG A 195 -10.24 -18.38 11.65
CA ARG A 195 -9.91 -17.59 12.83
C ARG A 195 -10.14 -16.08 12.66
N ARG A 196 -10.79 -15.67 11.56
CA ARG A 196 -11.35 -14.33 11.29
C ARG A 196 -11.97 -13.65 12.53
N HIS A 197 -12.62 -14.42 13.41
CA HIS A 197 -13.27 -13.91 14.63
C HIS A 197 -12.36 -13.77 15.86
N PHE A 198 -11.20 -14.43 15.94
CA PHE A 198 -10.33 -14.32 17.12
C PHE A 198 -9.56 -13.00 17.18
N TYR A 199 -9.43 -12.31 16.05
CA TYR A 199 -8.89 -10.95 16.00
C TYR A 199 -9.90 -9.87 16.42
N THR A 200 -11.16 -10.23 16.76
CA THR A 200 -12.22 -9.28 17.19
C THR A 200 -12.36 -9.14 18.71
N SER A 201 -11.66 -9.94 19.51
CA SER A 201 -11.87 -9.98 20.96
C SER A 201 -10.53 -9.93 21.68
N ASP A 202 -10.43 -9.04 22.68
CA ASP A 202 -9.31 -8.86 23.63
C ASP A 202 -8.92 -10.12 24.45
N LYS A 203 -9.38 -11.30 24.04
CA LYS A 203 -9.05 -12.58 24.64
C LYS A 203 -8.36 -13.48 23.62
N PHE A 204 -7.03 -13.42 23.63
CA PHE A 204 -6.15 -14.38 22.98
C PHE A 204 -6.42 -15.79 23.54
N ASP A 205 -6.98 -16.68 22.72
CA ASP A 205 -7.15 -18.10 23.04
C ASP A 205 -5.81 -18.84 22.91
N THR A 206 -5.38 -19.49 23.99
CA THR A 206 -4.09 -20.17 24.16
C THR A 206 -3.85 -21.34 23.20
N LYS A 207 -4.91 -21.91 22.60
CA LYS A 207 -4.77 -22.96 21.56
C LYS A 207 -4.54 -22.39 20.17
N ALA A 208 -5.13 -21.23 19.85
CA ALA A 208 -4.85 -20.51 18.62
C ALA A 208 -3.37 -20.06 18.59
N THR A 209 -2.83 -19.70 19.76
CA THR A 209 -1.45 -19.30 20.00
C THR A 209 -0.41 -20.34 19.57
N LYS A 210 -0.67 -21.65 19.62
CA LYS A 210 0.36 -22.65 19.23
C LYS A 210 0.58 -22.75 17.72
N LEU A 211 -0.49 -22.73 16.93
CA LEU A 211 -0.39 -22.72 15.47
C LEU A 211 0.06 -21.33 14.97
N GLN A 212 -0.45 -20.27 15.61
CA GLN A 212 -0.01 -18.89 15.40
C GLN A 212 1.49 -18.75 15.69
N ASN A 213 2.01 -19.20 16.84
CA ASN A 213 3.44 -19.14 17.16
C ASN A 213 4.30 -20.00 16.22
N ARG A 214 3.77 -21.12 15.70
CA ARG A 214 4.46 -21.96 14.70
C ARG A 214 4.54 -21.26 13.35
N MET A 215 3.49 -20.55 12.95
CA MET A 215 3.40 -19.85 11.66
C MET A 215 4.03 -18.46 11.72
N ASP A 216 3.87 -17.72 12.81
CA ASP A 216 4.66 -16.54 13.17
C ASP A 216 6.13 -16.93 13.12
N GLY A 217 6.56 -18.01 13.78
CA GLY A 217 7.93 -18.51 13.69
C GLY A 217 8.43 -18.80 12.26
N VAL A 218 7.53 -19.11 11.32
CA VAL A 218 7.88 -19.35 9.90
C VAL A 218 7.87 -18.05 9.09
N ILE A 219 6.93 -17.14 9.35
CA ILE A 219 6.98 -15.74 8.90
C ILE A 219 8.27 -15.07 9.42
N HIS A 220 8.70 -15.37 10.65
CA HIS A 220 9.95 -14.91 11.28
C HIS A 220 11.21 -15.52 10.60
N LYS A 221 11.08 -16.65 9.91
CA LYS A 221 12.16 -17.29 9.14
C LYS A 221 12.24 -16.74 7.72
N TRP A 222 11.09 -16.37 7.16
CA TRP A 222 10.94 -15.70 5.87
C TRP A 222 11.54 -14.28 5.87
N ASN A 223 11.42 -13.58 6.99
CA ASN A 223 11.82 -12.18 7.14
C ASN A 223 13.32 -11.94 7.41
N ARG A 224 14.19 -12.94 7.18
CA ARG A 224 15.66 -12.87 7.38
C ARG A 224 16.49 -13.14 6.13
N THR A 225 15.84 -13.33 4.98
CA THR A 225 16.45 -13.49 3.66
C THR A 225 16.02 -12.34 2.78
#